data_AF-A0A7J2J8R5-F1
#
_entry.id   AF-A0A7J2J8R5-F1
#
_cell.length_a   1.000
_cell.length_b   1.000
_cell.length_c   1.000
_cell.angle_alpha   90.00
_cell.angle_beta   90.00
_cell.angle_gamma   90.00
#
_symmetry.space_group_name_H-M   'P 1'
#
loop_
_entity.id
_entity.type
_entity.pdbx_description
1 polymer ?
#
loop_
_entity_poly.entity_id
_entity_poly.type
_entity_poly.pdbx_seq_one_letter_code
_entity_poly.pdbx_strand_id
1 'polypeptide(L)'
;MRRIPPVRKFECPACRYSDYRMSAREVGEVVPGECPRCGKSMEVVGSEAPEWLEKHLKAISGHFDVVDFVAQGNKLEVEVESRDPKRSFRSLLAELKPRGYMPVMREVDGGLKLT
;
A
#
# COMPACT_ATOMS: atom_id res chain seq x y z
N MET A 1 -4.36 18.93 4.58
CA MET A 1 -4.33 17.55 5.13
C MET A 1 -4.04 16.61 3.98
N ARG A 2 -2.96 15.81 4.06
CA ARG A 2 -2.73 14.73 3.07
C ARG A 2 -3.81 13.67 3.26
N ARG A 3 -4.49 13.28 2.17
CA ARG A 3 -5.58 12.28 2.21
C ARG A 3 -4.97 10.88 2.27
N ILE A 4 -5.60 10.00 3.05
CA ILE A 4 -5.31 8.56 2.97
C ILE A 4 -5.74 8.09 1.57
N PRO A 5 -4.90 7.34 0.85
CA PRO A 5 -5.22 6.86 -0.48
C PRO A 5 -6.45 5.93 -0.47
N PRO A 6 -7.24 5.88 -1.56
CA PRO A 6 -8.38 4.98 -1.64
C PRO A 6 -7.91 3.53 -1.64
N VAL A 7 -8.43 2.71 -0.73
CA VAL A 7 -8.05 1.30 -0.60
C VAL A 7 -9.12 0.41 -1.21
N ARG A 8 -8.69 -0.63 -1.92
CA ARG A 8 -9.56 -1.71 -2.40
C ARG A 8 -8.95 -3.07 -2.11
N LYS A 9 -9.81 -4.02 -1.72
CA LYS A 9 -9.46 -5.43 -1.56
C LYS A 9 -9.70 -6.15 -2.88
N PHE A 10 -8.68 -6.85 -3.36
CA PHE A 10 -8.78 -7.69 -4.54
C PHE A 10 -8.69 -9.16 -4.13
N GLU A 11 -9.48 -10.03 -4.76
CA GLU A 11 -9.40 -11.48 -4.60
C GLU A 11 -9.35 -12.17 -5.96
N CYS A 12 -8.49 -13.17 -6.11
CA CYS A 12 -8.48 -14.03 -7.28
C CYS A 12 -9.36 -15.25 -7.03
N PRO A 13 -10.50 -15.41 -7.72
CA PRO A 13 -11.41 -16.54 -7.52
C PRO A 13 -10.77 -17.88 -7.89
N ALA A 14 -9.76 -17.88 -8.77
CA ALA A 14 -9.11 -19.10 -9.24
C ALA A 14 -8.08 -19.69 -8.28
N CYS A 15 -7.40 -18.87 -7.46
CA CYS A 15 -6.34 -19.35 -6.56
C CYS A 15 -6.42 -18.82 -5.12
N ARG A 16 -7.49 -18.10 -4.78
CA ARG A 16 -7.75 -17.51 -3.45
C ARG A 16 -6.67 -16.55 -2.96
N TYR A 17 -5.82 -16.05 -3.85
CA TYR A 17 -4.90 -14.96 -3.55
C TYR A 17 -5.69 -13.67 -3.31
N SER A 18 -5.33 -12.92 -2.27
CA SER A 18 -5.92 -11.61 -1.99
C SER A 18 -4.87 -10.60 -1.55
N ASP A 19 -5.05 -9.36 -1.97
CA ASP A 19 -4.26 -8.21 -1.54
C ASP A 19 -5.14 -6.96 -1.41
N TYR A 20 -4.56 -5.90 -0.84
CA TYR A 20 -5.13 -4.56 -0.80
C TYR A 20 -4.27 -3.64 -1.65
N ARG A 21 -4.89 -2.77 -2.45
CA ARG A 21 -4.18 -1.85 -3.35
C ARG A 21 -4.75 -0.44 -3.26
N MET A 22 -3.94 0.54 -3.65
CA MET A 22 -4.46 1.85 -3.99
C MET A 22 -5.29 1.73 -5.27
N SER A 23 -6.60 2.00 -5.21
CA SER A 23 -7.44 1.90 -6.40
C SER A 23 -8.71 2.69 -6.28
N ALA A 24 -9.13 3.29 -7.40
CA ALA A 24 -10.42 3.96 -7.54
C ALA A 24 -11.53 3.02 -8.04
N ARG A 25 -11.22 1.75 -8.37
CA ARG A 25 -12.18 0.77 -8.87
C ARG A 25 -13.33 0.54 -7.90
N GLU A 26 -14.50 0.20 -8.42
CA GLU A 26 -15.70 -0.11 -7.65
C GLU A 26 -15.73 -1.58 -7.22
N VAL A 27 -16.45 -1.85 -6.13
CA VAL A 27 -16.69 -3.22 -5.67
C VAL A 27 -17.54 -3.96 -6.72
N GLY A 28 -17.12 -5.18 -7.07
CA GLY A 28 -17.71 -5.99 -8.14
C GLY A 28 -17.00 -5.87 -9.49
N GLU A 29 -16.05 -4.93 -9.65
CA GLU A 29 -15.24 -4.88 -10.86
C GLU A 29 -14.32 -6.11 -11.01
N VAL A 30 -14.25 -6.64 -12.23
CA VAL A 30 -13.33 -7.72 -12.60
C VAL A 30 -12.16 -7.16 -13.39
N VAL A 31 -10.96 -7.56 -12.98
CA VAL A 31 -9.71 -7.05 -13.51
C VAL A 31 -8.91 -8.18 -14.14
N PRO A 32 -8.86 -8.25 -15.48
CA PRO A 32 -8.25 -9.38 -16.19
C PRO A 32 -6.73 -9.38 -16.03
N GLY A 33 -6.15 -10.57 -15.85
CA GLY A 33 -4.69 -10.75 -15.89
C GLY A 33 -3.90 -10.29 -14.66
N GLU A 34 -4.54 -9.71 -13.65
CA GLU A 34 -3.84 -9.02 -12.56
C GLU A 34 -3.48 -9.89 -11.34
N CYS A 35 -3.81 -11.19 -11.33
CA CYS A 35 -3.38 -12.06 -10.23
C CYS A 35 -1.87 -12.35 -10.31
N PRO A 36 -1.05 -11.91 -9.34
CA PRO A 36 0.39 -12.12 -9.39
C PRO A 36 0.80 -13.58 -9.19
N ARG A 37 -0.12 -14.44 -8.72
CA ARG A 37 0.15 -15.88 -8.52
C ARG A 37 -0.16 -16.74 -9.73
N CYS A 38 -1.23 -16.45 -10.47
CA CYS A 38 -1.70 -17.35 -11.54
C CYS A 38 -2.04 -16.64 -12.86
N GLY A 39 -1.86 -15.32 -12.95
CA GLY A 39 -2.12 -14.53 -14.16
C GLY A 39 -3.58 -14.47 -14.58
N LYS A 40 -4.51 -14.95 -13.75
CA LYS A 40 -5.95 -14.87 -14.00
C LYS A 40 -6.54 -13.57 -13.47
N SER A 41 -7.81 -13.35 -13.78
CA SER A 41 -8.54 -12.19 -13.31
C SER A 41 -8.63 -12.12 -11.78
N MET A 42 -8.68 -10.91 -11.27
CA MET A 42 -9.03 -10.61 -9.89
C MET A 42 -10.35 -9.85 -9.84
N GLU A 43 -11.04 -9.91 -8.72
CA GLU A 43 -12.28 -9.19 -8.46
C GLU A 43 -12.07 -8.21 -7.30
N VAL A 44 -12.65 -7.03 -7.40
CA VAL A 44 -12.69 -6.06 -6.29
C VAL A 44 -13.80 -6.47 -5.32
N VAL A 45 -13.42 -7.03 -4.18
CA VAL A 45 -14.37 -7.63 -3.23
C VAL A 45 -14.67 -6.77 -2.01
N GLY A 46 -14.02 -5.61 -1.87
CA GLY A 46 -14.27 -4.71 -0.74
C GLY A 46 -13.56 -3.37 -0.82
N SER A 47 -14.07 -2.41 -0.07
CA SER A 47 -13.57 -1.03 0.03
C SER A 47 -12.96 -0.69 1.39
N GLU A 48 -13.14 -1.55 2.39
CA GLU A 48 -12.66 -1.32 3.75
C GLU A 48 -11.23 -1.85 3.92
N ALA A 49 -10.34 -0.96 4.36
CA ALA A 49 -9.00 -1.34 4.76
C ALA A 49 -9.02 -1.89 6.19
N PRO A 50 -8.25 -2.95 6.50
CA PRO A 50 -8.08 -3.39 7.87
C PRO A 50 -7.38 -2.29 8.69
N GLU A 51 -7.72 -2.18 9.98
CA GLU A 51 -7.26 -1.10 10.86
C GLU A 51 -5.73 -0.93 10.86
N TRP A 52 -4.97 -2.03 10.80
CA TRP A 52 -3.51 -1.96 10.72
C TRP A 52 -3.05 -1.22 9.46
N LEU A 53 -3.66 -1.49 8.31
CA LEU A 53 -3.28 -0.87 7.03
C LEU A 53 -3.60 0.63 7.06
N GLU A 54 -4.77 1.00 7.56
CA GLU A 54 -5.14 2.41 7.72
C GLU A 54 -4.16 3.17 8.61
N LYS A 55 -3.77 2.59 9.75
CA LYS A 55 -2.79 3.20 10.67
C LYS A 55 -1.44 3.43 9.99
N HIS A 56 -0.98 2.47 9.18
CA HIS A 56 0.31 2.60 8.48
C HIS A 56 0.23 3.63 7.36
N LEU A 57 -0.80 3.57 6.51
CA LEU A 57 -1.01 4.54 5.44
C LEU A 57 -1.12 5.95 6.02
N LYS A 58 -1.84 6.14 7.14
CA LYS A 58 -1.92 7.43 7.82
C LYS A 58 -0.57 7.95 8.30
N ALA A 59 0.26 7.09 8.91
CA ALA A 59 1.61 7.46 9.33
C ALA A 59 2.48 7.84 8.12
N ILE A 60 2.46 7.03 7.06
CA ILE A 60 3.24 7.29 5.84
C ILE A 60 2.79 8.59 5.17
N SER A 61 1.49 8.78 4.96
CA SER A 61 0.91 10.00 4.42
C SER A 61 1.18 11.24 5.29
N GLY A 62 1.55 11.08 6.56
CA GLY A 62 2.00 12.17 7.41
C GLY A 62 3.35 12.76 6.97
N HIS A 63 4.22 11.94 6.37
CA HIS A 63 5.61 12.31 6.05
C HIS A 63 5.90 12.31 4.55
N PHE A 64 5.15 11.54 3.77
CA PHE A 64 5.30 11.36 2.33
C PHE A 64 4.00 11.62 1.58
N ASP A 65 4.10 11.90 0.29
CA ASP A 65 2.97 11.79 -0.65
C ASP A 65 2.94 10.35 -1.16
N VAL A 66 1.81 9.65 -1.01
CA VAL A 66 1.68 8.24 -1.43
C VAL A 66 1.22 8.19 -2.88
N VAL A 67 2.00 7.51 -3.73
CA VAL A 67 1.75 7.36 -5.17
C VAL A 67 0.94 6.10 -5.45
N ASP A 68 1.40 4.97 -4.90
CA ASP A 68 0.73 3.66 -5.01
C ASP A 68 1.10 2.79 -3.80
N PHE A 69 0.32 1.74 -3.54
CA PHE A 69 0.70 0.71 -2.59
C PHE A 69 0.07 -0.64 -2.91
N VAL A 70 0.75 -1.69 -2.45
CA VAL A 70 0.21 -3.05 -2.38
C VAL A 70 0.46 -3.62 -0.99
N ALA A 71 -0.58 -4.15 -0.36
CA ALA A 71 -0.53 -4.81 0.93
C ALA A 71 -1.01 -6.26 0.81
N GLN A 72 -0.14 -7.20 1.18
CA GLN A 72 -0.42 -8.62 1.13
C GLN A 72 -0.01 -9.29 2.44
N GLY A 73 -1.00 -9.80 3.19
CA GLY A 73 -0.76 -10.33 4.53
C GLY A 73 -0.16 -9.25 5.43
N ASN A 74 1.05 -9.47 5.92
CA ASN A 74 1.79 -8.52 6.77
C ASN A 74 2.83 -7.69 6.01
N LYS A 75 2.91 -7.82 4.68
CA LYS A 75 3.81 -7.03 3.84
C LYS A 75 3.05 -5.83 3.28
N LEU A 76 3.64 -4.65 3.40
CA LEU A 76 3.13 -3.42 2.81
C LEU A 76 4.26 -2.80 1.99
N GLU A 77 4.04 -2.67 0.70
CA GLU A 77 4.93 -1.97 -0.21
C GLU A 77 4.27 -0.68 -0.63
N VAL A 78 4.94 0.46 -0.44
CA VAL A 78 4.39 1.79 -0.73
C VAL A 78 5.36 2.56 -1.60
N GLU A 79 4.89 2.99 -2.76
CA GLU A 79 5.59 3.97 -3.58
C GLU A 79 5.24 5.37 -3.08
N VAL A 80 6.28 6.17 -2.86
CA VAL A 80 6.15 7.48 -2.23
C VAL A 80 6.97 8.56 -2.92
N GLU A 81 6.54 9.80 -2.76
CA GLU A 81 7.28 10.99 -3.14
C GLU A 81 7.56 11.87 -1.92
N SER A 82 8.70 12.56 -1.95
CA SER A 82 9.03 13.61 -0.99
C SER A 82 10.05 14.58 -1.56
N ARG A 83 9.90 15.86 -1.22
CA ARG A 83 10.91 16.91 -1.50
C ARG A 83 12.18 16.74 -0.64
N ASP A 84 12.08 16.08 0.51
CA ASP A 84 13.20 15.77 1.40
C ASP A 84 13.06 14.33 1.95
N PRO A 85 13.39 13.31 1.13
CA PRO A 85 13.18 11.90 1.46
C PRO A 85 13.87 11.46 2.75
N LYS A 86 15.10 11.95 2.99
CA LYS A 86 15.89 11.59 4.17
C LYS A 86 15.24 12.09 5.46
N ARG A 87 14.78 13.35 5.48
CA ARG A 87 14.08 13.91 6.64
C ARG A 87 12.72 13.25 6.84
N SER A 88 11.94 13.09 5.77
CA SER A 88 10.64 12.39 5.84
C SER A 88 10.79 10.98 6.41
N PHE A 89 11.80 10.23 5.96
CA PHE A 89 12.05 8.87 6.44
C PHE A 89 12.47 8.84 7.91
N ARG A 90 13.35 9.76 8.33
CA ARG A 90 13.77 9.85 9.74
C ARG A 90 12.57 10.12 10.67
N SER A 91 11.66 10.99 10.26
CA SER A 91 10.43 11.30 11.00
C SER A 91 9.48 10.09 11.05
N LEU A 92 9.27 9.42 9.92
CA LEU A 92 8.46 8.20 9.85
C LEU A 92 9.03 7.09 10.75
N LEU A 93 10.34 6.86 10.69
CA LEU A 93 11.01 5.86 11.51
C LEU A 93 10.87 6.16 13.01
N ALA A 94 10.97 7.44 13.41
CA ALA A 94 10.77 7.85 14.80
C ALA A 94 9.33 7.61 15.30
N GLU A 95 8.34 7.69 14.41
CA GLU A 95 6.93 7.40 14.73
C GLU A 95 6.62 5.89 14.79
N LEU A 96 7.16 5.11 13.84
CA LEU A 96 6.84 3.69 13.67
C LEU A 96 7.66 2.77 14.59
N LYS A 97 8.92 3.11 14.87
CA LYS A 97 9.82 2.28 15.69
C LYS A 97 9.28 1.99 17.10
N PRO A 98 8.71 2.95 17.85
CA PRO A 98 8.11 2.67 19.16
C PRO A 98 6.90 1.72 19.10
N ARG A 99 6.28 1.56 17.93
CA ARG A 99 5.14 0.66 17.69
C ARG A 99 5.59 -0.72 17.21
N GLY A 100 6.90 -0.99 17.16
CA GLY A 100 7.48 -2.27 16.73
C GLY A 100 7.66 -2.43 15.22
N TYR A 101 7.46 -1.35 14.44
CA TYR A 101 7.61 -1.39 12.98
C TYR A 101 8.94 -0.77 12.55
N MET A 102 9.58 -1.37 11.55
CA MET A 102 10.88 -0.95 11.05
C MET A 102 10.82 -0.79 9.53
N PRO A 103 10.34 0.37 9.04
CA PRO A 103 10.26 0.61 7.62
C PRO A 103 11.66 0.66 7.00
N VAL A 104 11.77 0.19 5.76
CA VAL A 104 12.97 0.30 4.93
C VAL A 104 12.63 1.18 3.72
N MET A 105 13.46 2.18 3.45
CA MET A 105 13.33 3.02 2.25
C MET A 105 14.42 2.68 1.25
N ARG A 106 14.04 2.52 -0.03
CA ARG A 106 14.95 2.26 -1.15
C ARG A 106 14.57 3.12 -2.35
N GLU A 107 15.56 3.48 -3.15
CA GLU A 107 15.32 4.02 -4.50
C GLU A 107 15.13 2.85 -5.48
N VAL A 108 14.07 2.89 -6.27
CA VAL A 108 13.71 1.85 -7.26
C VAL A 108 13.18 2.54 -8.50
N ASP A 109 13.77 2.28 -9.67
CA ASP A 109 13.36 2.82 -10.98
C ASP A 109 13.15 4.34 -11.02
N GLY A 110 13.94 5.09 -10.23
CA GLY A 110 13.84 6.56 -10.14
C GLY A 110 12.79 7.07 -9.14
N GLY A 111 12.02 6.17 -8.52
CA GLY A 111 11.08 6.46 -7.42
C GLY A 111 11.60 6.01 -6.05
N LEU A 112 10.84 6.31 -5.00
CA LEU A 112 11.12 5.85 -3.64
C LEU A 112 10.09 4.81 -3.21
N LYS A 113 10.59 3.72 -2.63
CA LYS A 113 9.79 2.61 -2.14
C LYS A 113 10.02 2.39 -0.65
N LEU A 114 8.93 2.29 0.11
CA LEU A 114 8.90 1.88 1.50
C LEU A 114 8.40 0.43 1.60
N THR A 115 9.06 -0.37 2.45
CA THR A 115 8.68 -1.76 2.76
C THR A 115 8.80 -2.06 4.25
#